data_AF-A0A498ETJ1-F1
#
_entry.id   AF-A0A498ETJ1-F1
#
_cell.length_a   1.000
_cell.length_b   1.000
_cell.length_c   1.000
_cell.angle_alpha   90.00
_cell.angle_beta   90.00
_cell.angle_gamma   90.00
#
_symmetry.space_group_name_H-M   'P 1'
#
loop_
_entity.id
_entity.type
_entity.pdbx_description
1 polymer ?
#
loop_
_entity_poly.entity_id
_entity_poly.type
_entity_poly.pdbx_seq_one_letter_code
_entity_poly.pdbx_strand_id
1 'polypeptide(L)'
;MQAYHTVVTGDSGGGKTTLLREMQAEFPGLSIWVNFTNTDGITGRDLDDAATVRSVGEARESDATRLNWVTDSPLETARQARTVAHEYHEATGFPTQVIFDEAQNVLPDGEVESDNPVKRMLLEDRDKGLKVV
;
A
#
# COMPACT_ATOMS: atom_id res chain seq x y z
N MET A 1 -7.22 -8.34 15.98
CA MET A 1 -8.21 -7.61 15.16
C MET A 1 -8.24 -8.32 13.82
N GLN A 2 -9.39 -8.80 13.32
CA GLN A 2 -9.43 -9.35 11.96
C GLN A 2 -9.23 -8.16 11.01
N ALA A 3 -8.11 -8.10 10.28
CA ALA A 3 -7.96 -7.09 9.24
C ALA A 3 -9.03 -7.36 8.17
N TYR A 4 -9.81 -6.33 7.81
CA TYR A 4 -10.74 -6.40 6.69
C TYR A 4 -10.14 -5.60 5.55
N HIS A 5 -9.83 -6.30 4.46
CA HIS A 5 -9.41 -5.67 3.22
C HIS A 5 -10.52 -4.78 2.68
N THR A 6 -10.16 -3.68 2.06
CA THR A 6 -11.10 -2.73 1.48
C THR A 6 -10.86 -2.68 -0.02
N VAL A 7 -11.93 -2.54 -0.80
CA VAL A 7 -11.86 -2.26 -2.23
C VAL A 7 -12.69 -1.03 -2.50
N VAL A 8 -12.08 -0.02 -3.12
CA VAL A 8 -12.76 1.22 -3.54
C VAL A 8 -12.90 1.21 -5.05
N THR A 9 -14.14 1.18 -5.53
CA THR A 9 -14.50 1.12 -6.95
C THR A 9 -15.48 2.24 -7.30
N GLY A 10 -15.45 2.69 -8.54
CA GLY A 10 -16.25 3.80 -9.03
C GLY A 10 -15.66 4.43 -10.29
N ASP A 11 -16.42 5.32 -10.91
CA ASP A 11 -16.04 5.97 -12.17
C ASP A 11 -14.84 6.90 -12.01
N SER A 12 -14.17 7.22 -13.13
CA SER A 12 -13.12 8.24 -13.16
C SER A 12 -13.67 9.60 -12.72
N GLY A 13 -12.93 10.32 -11.89
CA GLY A 13 -13.40 11.57 -11.26
C GLY A 13 -14.37 11.38 -10.09
N GLY A 14 -14.75 10.15 -9.74
CA GLY A 14 -15.67 9.86 -8.63
C GLY A 14 -15.10 9.99 -7.22
N GLY A 15 -13.90 10.55 -7.05
CA GLY A 15 -13.29 10.79 -5.73
C GLY A 15 -12.64 9.58 -5.04
N LYS A 16 -12.41 8.47 -5.75
CA LYS A 16 -11.75 7.26 -5.19
C LYS A 16 -10.40 7.58 -4.57
N THR A 17 -9.55 8.24 -5.35
CA THR A 17 -8.21 8.67 -4.96
C THR A 17 -8.24 9.63 -3.77
N THR A 18 -9.25 10.52 -3.70
CA THR A 18 -9.48 11.38 -2.53
C THR A 18 -9.81 10.57 -1.28
N LEU A 19 -10.71 9.59 -1.37
CA LEU A 19 -11.05 8.72 -0.25
C LEU A 19 -9.84 7.91 0.23
N LEU A 20 -9.05 7.37 -0.70
CA LEU A 20 -7.81 6.65 -0.35
C LEU A 20 -6.81 7.56 0.38
N ARG A 21 -6.71 8.85 0.02
CA ARG A 21 -5.87 9.83 0.74
C ARG A 21 -6.33 10.03 2.17
N GLU A 22 -7.64 10.18 2.40
CA GLU A 22 -8.20 10.30 3.75
C GLU A 22 -7.93 9.03 4.57
N MET A 23 -8.10 7.85 3.96
CA MET A 23 -7.75 6.57 4.58
C MET A 23 -6.26 6.47 4.92
N GLN A 24 -5.38 7.00 4.08
CA GLN A 24 -3.95 7.08 4.38
C GLN A 24 -3.71 8.02 5.57
N ALA A 25 -4.22 9.24 5.52
CA ALA A 25 -3.97 10.29 6.50
C ALA A 25 -4.37 9.87 7.93
N GLU A 26 -5.51 9.20 8.09
CA GLU A 26 -6.09 8.87 9.40
C GLU A 26 -5.65 7.52 9.98
N PHE A 27 -4.86 6.72 9.25
CA PHE A 27 -4.56 5.35 9.67
C PHE A 27 -3.67 5.27 10.94
N PRO A 28 -4.06 4.56 12.01
CA PRO A 28 -3.37 4.63 13.30
C PRO A 28 -1.95 4.03 13.36
N GLY A 29 -1.51 3.31 12.32
CA GLY A 29 -0.16 2.75 12.23
C GLY A 29 0.55 3.16 10.94
N LEU A 30 1.36 2.27 10.37
CA LEU A 30 2.07 2.53 9.12
C LEU A 30 1.11 2.43 7.91
N SER A 31 1.07 3.45 7.06
CA SER A 31 0.35 3.42 5.78
C SER A 31 1.31 3.58 4.62
N ILE A 32 1.40 2.54 3.79
CA ILE A 32 2.25 2.50 2.60
C ILE A 32 1.36 2.66 1.37
N TRP A 33 1.52 3.76 0.65
CA TRP A 33 0.91 3.95 -0.67
C TRP A 33 1.87 3.46 -1.75
N VAL A 34 1.46 2.48 -2.56
CA VAL A 34 2.26 2.05 -3.71
C VAL A 34 1.86 2.87 -4.93
N ASN A 35 2.78 3.70 -5.41
CA ASN A 35 2.54 4.67 -6.47
C ASN A 35 3.24 4.24 -7.76
N PHE A 36 2.44 3.87 -8.76
CA PHE A 36 2.87 3.35 -10.05
C PHE A 36 3.14 4.48 -11.05
N THR A 37 4.15 5.32 -10.81
CA THR A 37 4.40 6.49 -11.67
C THR A 37 4.79 6.09 -13.11
N ASN A 38 3.84 6.15 -14.03
CA ASN A 38 4.06 6.55 -15.44
C ASN A 38 2.83 7.18 -16.14
N THR A 39 1.71 7.38 -15.44
CA THR A 39 0.47 7.89 -16.03
C THR A 39 -0.28 8.66 -14.96
N ASP A 40 -0.43 9.98 -15.10
CA ASP A 40 -1.41 10.87 -14.43
C ASP A 40 -1.84 10.59 -12.97
N GLY A 41 -0.98 9.94 -12.18
CA GLY A 41 -1.25 9.57 -10.80
C GLY A 41 -0.86 10.66 -9.81
N ILE A 42 -1.33 10.49 -8.57
CA ILE A 42 -0.93 11.27 -7.39
C ILE A 42 0.58 11.52 -7.42
N THR A 43 0.97 12.79 -7.39
CA THR A 43 2.35 13.18 -7.14
C THR A 43 2.63 13.12 -5.64
N GLY A 44 3.89 13.05 -5.21
CA GLY A 44 4.21 13.11 -3.78
C GLY A 44 3.71 14.37 -3.05
N ARG A 45 3.28 15.42 -3.77
CA ARG A 45 2.60 16.60 -3.21
C ARG A 45 1.11 16.36 -2.92
N ASP A 46 0.56 15.31 -3.49
CA ASP A 46 -0.82 14.87 -3.33
C ASP A 46 -0.96 13.86 -2.18
N LEU A 47 0.08 13.58 -1.40
CA LEU A 47 -0.03 12.81 -0.16
C LEU A 47 0.57 13.66 0.95
N ASP A 48 -0.27 14.46 1.60
CA ASP A 48 0.15 15.40 2.63
C ASP A 48 0.99 14.66 3.70
N ASP A 49 2.23 15.12 3.90
CA ASP A 49 3.21 14.59 4.85
C ASP A 49 3.73 13.15 4.63
N ALA A 50 3.47 12.53 3.49
CA ALA A 50 4.03 11.21 3.18
C ALA A 50 5.52 11.28 2.75
N ALA A 51 6.38 10.51 3.44
CA ALA A 51 7.77 10.36 3.03
C ALA A 51 7.83 9.57 1.72
N THR A 52 8.51 10.13 0.72
CA THR A 52 8.69 9.43 -0.56
C THR A 52 9.87 8.47 -0.46
N VAL A 53 9.61 7.20 -0.75
CA VAL A 53 10.59 6.11 -0.70
C VAL A 53 10.58 5.33 -2.01
N ARG A 54 11.71 4.70 -2.34
CA ARG A 54 11.91 3.89 -3.56
C ARG A 54 12.48 2.52 -3.27
N SER A 55 12.83 2.23 -2.01
CA SER A 55 13.43 0.97 -1.61
C SER A 55 13.10 0.60 -0.17
N VAL A 56 13.33 -0.67 0.18
CA VAL A 56 13.24 -1.16 1.57
C VAL A 56 14.17 -0.39 2.51
N GLY A 57 15.38 -0.04 2.04
CA GLY A 57 16.34 0.73 2.84
C GLY A 57 15.77 2.09 3.24
N GLU A 58 15.28 2.84 2.26
CA GLU A 58 14.65 4.15 2.51
C GLU A 58 13.40 4.04 3.38
N ALA A 59 12.58 2.99 3.20
CA ALA A 59 11.41 2.75 4.02
C ALA A 59 11.75 2.45 5.49
N ARG A 60 12.86 1.73 5.74
CA ARG A 60 13.33 1.40 7.10
C ARG A 60 13.99 2.58 7.81
N GLU A 61 14.66 3.45 7.07
CA GLU A 61 15.30 4.65 7.61
C GLU A 61 14.30 5.80 7.85
N SER A 62 13.10 5.70 7.28
CA SER A 62 12.05 6.70 7.44
C SER A 62 11.38 6.63 8.81
N ASP A 63 11.39 7.75 9.54
CA ASP A 63 10.61 7.93 10.77
C ASP A 63 9.11 8.21 10.50
N ALA A 64 8.72 8.40 9.23
CA ALA A 64 7.33 8.68 8.86
C ALA A 64 6.44 7.42 8.90
N THR A 65 5.22 7.57 9.40
CA THR A 65 4.17 6.52 9.35
C THR A 65 3.32 6.59 8.09
N ARG A 66 3.66 7.49 7.17
CA ARG A 66 3.04 7.67 5.85
C ARG A 66 4.14 7.56 4.82
N LEU A 67 4.09 6.50 4.01
CA LEU A 67 5.06 6.27 2.95
C LEU A 67 4.36 6.39 1.59
N ASN A 68 4.99 7.13 0.68
CA ASN A 68 4.68 7.14 -0.74
C ASN A 68 5.77 6.35 -1.46
N TRP A 69 5.50 5.08 -1.77
CA TRP A 69 6.45 4.20 -2.42
C TRP A 69 6.34 4.30 -3.93
N VAL A 70 7.24 5.06 -4.53
CA VAL A 70 7.28 5.30 -5.97
C VAL A 70 7.99 4.14 -6.66
N THR A 71 7.35 3.55 -7.68
CA THR A 71 7.87 2.36 -8.35
C THR A 71 7.50 2.27 -9.83
N ASP A 72 8.40 1.66 -10.60
CA ASP A 72 8.17 1.15 -11.97
C ASP A 72 7.95 -0.37 -12.00
N SER A 73 8.03 -1.02 -10.83
CA SER A 73 8.03 -2.47 -10.65
C SER A 73 6.97 -2.89 -9.62
N PRO A 74 5.66 -2.83 -9.97
CA PRO A 74 4.54 -2.98 -9.04
C PRO A 74 4.59 -4.21 -8.15
N LEU A 75 4.82 -5.40 -8.74
CA LEU A 75 4.84 -6.66 -8.00
C LEU A 75 6.05 -6.77 -7.07
N GLU A 76 7.21 -6.26 -7.49
CA GLU A 76 8.38 -6.28 -6.62
C GLU A 76 8.21 -5.32 -5.43
N THR A 77 7.68 -4.13 -5.68
CA THR A 77 7.34 -3.19 -4.60
C THR A 77 6.26 -3.73 -3.68
N ALA A 78 5.26 -4.45 -4.18
CA ALA A 78 4.29 -5.12 -3.34
C ALA A 78 4.96 -6.17 -2.42
N ARG A 79 5.92 -6.97 -2.92
CA ARG A 79 6.71 -7.90 -2.08
C ARG A 79 7.49 -7.15 -1.00
N GLN A 80 8.12 -6.04 -1.37
CA GLN A 80 8.92 -5.22 -0.45
C GLN A 80 8.06 -4.52 0.62
N ALA A 81 6.93 -3.93 0.22
CA ALA A 81 5.95 -3.32 1.12
C ALA A 81 5.41 -4.34 2.12
N ARG A 82 5.16 -5.58 1.68
CA ARG A 82 4.79 -6.69 2.57
C ARG A 82 5.82 -6.93 3.66
N THR A 83 7.09 -7.00 3.28
CA THR A 83 8.20 -7.22 4.21
C THR A 83 8.28 -6.09 5.23
N VAL A 84 8.28 -4.83 4.77
CA VAL A 84 8.33 -3.66 5.65
C VAL A 84 7.13 -3.61 6.59
N ALA A 85 5.94 -3.94 6.10
CA ALA A 85 4.73 -3.95 6.90
C ALA A 85 4.77 -5.00 8.03
N HIS A 86 5.28 -6.21 7.74
CA HIS A 86 5.47 -7.23 8.78
C HIS A 86 6.54 -6.82 9.79
N GLU A 87 7.69 -6.29 9.34
CA GLU A 87 8.74 -5.80 10.22
C GLU A 87 8.24 -4.71 11.16
N TYR A 88 7.45 -3.76 10.64
CA TYR A 88 6.84 -2.69 11.43
C TYR A 88 5.84 -3.25 12.46
N HIS A 89 4.97 -4.17 12.05
CA HIS A 89 3.99 -4.77 12.96
C HIS A 89 4.68 -5.56 14.08
N GLU A 90 5.70 -6.35 13.75
CA GLU A 90 6.49 -7.11 14.72
C GLU A 90 7.22 -6.19 15.72
N ALA A 91 7.80 -5.09 15.23
CA ALA A 91 8.55 -4.16 16.07
C ALA A 91 7.67 -3.30 16.99
N THR A 92 6.47 -2.92 16.54
CA THR A 92 5.67 -1.88 17.20
C THR A 92 4.34 -2.37 17.76
N GLY A 93 3.83 -3.50 17.28
CA GLY A 93 2.49 -4.00 17.57
C GLY A 93 1.35 -3.20 16.91
N PHE A 94 1.65 -2.09 16.22
CA PHE A 94 0.65 -1.30 15.51
C PHE A 94 0.29 -1.94 14.16
N PRO A 95 -0.95 -1.77 13.67
CA PRO A 95 -1.37 -2.31 12.39
C PRO A 95 -0.67 -1.58 11.24
N THR A 96 -0.69 -2.19 10.06
CA THR A 96 -0.16 -1.64 8.82
C THR A 96 -1.24 -1.67 7.74
N GLN A 97 -1.20 -0.71 6.82
CA GLN A 97 -1.99 -0.79 5.59
C GLN A 97 -1.13 -0.54 4.36
N VAL A 98 -1.45 -1.24 3.28
CA VAL A 98 -0.85 -1.07 1.96
C VAL A 98 -1.96 -0.70 0.98
N ILE A 99 -1.86 0.50 0.41
CA ILE A 99 -2.82 1.04 -0.56
C ILE A 99 -2.26 0.82 -1.97
N PHE A 100 -3.05 0.18 -2.82
CA PHE A 100 -2.76 0.03 -4.24
C PHE A 100 -3.77 0.84 -5.06
N ASP A 101 -3.47 2.13 -5.30
CA ASP A 101 -4.23 2.91 -6.28
C ASP A 101 -3.90 2.40 -7.68
N GLU A 102 -4.90 2.19 -8.53
CA GLU A 102 -4.76 1.43 -9.77
C GLU A 102 -4.32 -0.04 -9.56
N ALA A 103 -5.03 -0.75 -8.68
CA ALA A 103 -4.74 -2.14 -8.30
C ALA A 103 -4.65 -3.13 -9.48
N GLN A 104 -5.19 -2.82 -10.65
CA GLN A 104 -5.02 -3.66 -11.87
C GLN A 104 -3.55 -3.89 -12.25
N ASN A 105 -2.63 -3.03 -11.81
CA ASN A 105 -1.19 -3.18 -12.03
C ASN A 105 -0.57 -4.34 -11.21
N VAL A 106 -1.25 -4.79 -10.14
CA VAL A 106 -0.78 -5.87 -9.25
C VAL A 106 -1.77 -7.04 -9.15
N LEU A 107 -3.03 -6.81 -9.51
CA LEU A 107 -4.11 -7.78 -9.61
C LEU A 107 -4.81 -7.59 -10.97
N PRO A 108 -4.18 -8.04 -12.07
CA PRO A 108 -4.75 -7.87 -13.41
C PRO A 108 -6.02 -8.70 -13.59
N ASP A 109 -6.85 -8.31 -14.56
CA ASP A 109 -8.04 -9.05 -14.98
C ASP A 109 -7.63 -10.39 -15.60
N GLY A 110 -7.57 -11.46 -14.79
CA GLY A 110 -7.16 -12.79 -15.25
C GLY A 110 -6.69 -13.72 -14.14
N GLU A 111 -6.04 -14.82 -14.53
CA GLU A 111 -5.40 -15.71 -13.55
C GLU A 111 -4.20 -15.00 -12.91
N VAL A 112 -4.28 -14.81 -11.59
CA VAL A 112 -3.20 -14.25 -10.80
C VAL A 112 -2.32 -15.38 -10.26
N GLU A 113 -1.02 -15.29 -10.58
CA GLU A 113 0.01 -16.25 -10.17
C GLU A 113 -0.05 -16.53 -8.66
N SER A 114 0.28 -17.77 -8.27
CA SER A 114 0.19 -18.22 -6.88
C SER A 114 1.19 -17.52 -5.95
N ASP A 115 2.31 -17.02 -6.49
CA ASP A 115 3.33 -16.28 -5.76
C ASP A 115 3.11 -14.75 -5.79
N ASN A 116 1.98 -14.28 -6.33
CA ASN A 116 1.64 -12.87 -6.32
C ASN A 116 1.58 -12.34 -4.87
N PRO A 117 2.34 -11.28 -4.54
CA PRO A 117 2.43 -10.76 -3.18
C PRO A 117 1.10 -10.24 -2.65
N VAL A 118 0.30 -9.56 -3.48
CA VAL A 118 -0.97 -8.97 -3.07
C VAL A 118 -1.99 -10.07 -2.78
N LYS A 119 -1.99 -11.14 -3.58
CA LYS A 119 -2.79 -12.34 -3.29
C LYS A 119 -2.44 -12.93 -1.91
N ARG A 120 -1.15 -13.01 -1.57
CA ARG A 120 -0.72 -13.48 -0.23
C ARG A 120 -1.12 -12.51 0.87
N MET A 121 -1.00 -11.20 0.66
CA MET A 121 -1.46 -10.19 1.62
C MET A 121 -2.96 -10.33 1.92
N LEU A 122 -3.78 -10.59 0.90
CA LEU A 122 -5.22 -10.74 1.01
C LEU A 122 -5.67 -12.03 1.70
N LEU A 123 -4.88 -13.11 1.58
CA LEU A 123 -5.27 -14.45 2.03
C LEU A 123 -4.54 -14.92 3.30
N GLU A 124 -3.24 -14.63 3.40
CA GLU A 124 -2.34 -15.22 4.39
C GLU A 124 -1.93 -14.25 5.51
N ASP A 125 -2.04 -12.94 5.29
CA ASP A 125 -1.52 -11.93 6.22
C ASP A 125 -2.62 -11.20 7.00
N ARG A 126 -3.87 -11.63 6.86
CA ARG A 126 -5.03 -11.06 7.55
C ARG A 126 -4.86 -11.00 9.07
N ASP A 127 -4.23 -12.02 9.64
CA ASP A 127 -4.00 -12.12 11.09
C ASP A 127 -2.66 -11.48 11.53
N LYS A 128 -1.89 -10.91 10.60
CA LYS A 128 -0.58 -10.29 10.85
C LYS A 128 -0.64 -8.75 10.91
N GLY A 129 -1.81 -8.22 11.22
CA GLY A 129 -2.02 -6.77 11.34
C GLY A 129 -1.89 -6.00 10.02
N LEU A 130 -1.91 -6.69 8.87
CA LEU A 130 -1.80 -6.08 7.54
C LEU A 130 -3.18 -5.90 6.90
N LYS A 131 -3.47 -4.66 6.47
CA LYS A 131 -4.66 -4.31 5.69
C LYS A 131 -4.31 -3.88 4.27
N VAL A 132 -4.74 -4.63 3.27
CA VAL A 132 -4.78 -4.16 1.88
C VAL A 132 -5.99 -3.25 1.64
N VAL A 133 -5.76 -2.13 0.96
CA VAL A 133 -6.76 -1.15 0.51
C VAL A 133 -6.62 -0.90 -0.98
#